data_AF-M9MHA1-F1
#
_entry.id   AF-M9MHA1-F1
#
_cell.length_a   1.000
_cell.length_b   1.000
_cell.length_c   1.000
_cell.angle_alpha   90.00
_cell.angle_beta   90.00
_cell.angle_gamma   90.00
#
_symmetry.space_group_name_H-M   'P 1'
#
loop_
_entity.id
_entity.type
_entity.pdbx_description
1 polymer ?
#
loop_
_entity_poly.entity_id
_entity_poly.type
_entity_poly.pdbx_seq_one_letter_code
_entity_poly.pdbx_strand_id
1 'polypeptide(L)'
;MSTTEVETLVIGAGPTGLGAAKRLNQLNHGPWLLIDANKEAGGLASTDTTDEGFLFDVGGHVIFSHYQYFDDMIHEALPNADDWYEHQRVSYVRSKNVWVPYPYQNNISVLPVQEQVKCIEGMIDAAEERVRAKEAPQNFDEWILRMMGQGLADLFMRPYNFKVWAVPTTMMQCKWLGERVAAPSLKLVVSNTLNKKVAGNWGPNATFKFPARDGTGGIWKAVARTLPQDKLVFNKRVASVDAAAHTVQLTDGSSIKYKHLISTMQLDFLIDNVKLPAEENHAQLKAAVKEGLVSSSTHVIGIGIRGKLPPRIGDKCWLYFPEDDCPFYRATIFSNYSPYNCPQADVKLPTLQYADPSKGTPSSDAKEGPYWSLMMEVSESHLKPVDAQTILAETIQGCINTQLINADDEIVSTYHRKFTPGYPTPSLGRDAALATLLPALEKHDIYSRGRFGSWKYEVGNQDHSSALGWEAVNRALLGTPELTLLNPDWVNGRRNHELRLN
;
A
#
# COMPACT_ATOMS: atom_id res chain seq x y z
N MET A 1 29.98 5.96 -25.60
CA MET A 1 28.67 5.70 -24.96
C MET A 1 28.14 4.40 -25.55
N SER A 2 27.85 3.40 -24.73
CA SER A 2 27.31 2.12 -25.20
C SER A 2 25.81 2.21 -25.42
N THR A 3 25.34 1.62 -26.51
CA THR A 3 23.91 1.45 -26.80
C THR A 3 23.58 -0.02 -26.75
N THR A 4 22.65 -0.40 -25.89
CA THR A 4 22.09 -1.76 -25.83
C THR A 4 20.76 -1.77 -26.59
N GLU A 5 20.42 -2.86 -27.26
CA GLU A 5 19.15 -3.01 -27.97
C GLU A 5 18.43 -4.26 -27.47
N VAL A 6 17.15 -4.12 -27.15
CA VAL A 6 16.28 -5.19 -26.69
C VAL A 6 14.92 -5.10 -27.36
N GLU A 7 14.17 -6.21 -27.38
CA GLU A 7 12.78 -6.19 -27.82
C GLU A 7 11.91 -5.54 -26.74
N THR A 8 11.98 -6.03 -25.50
CA THR A 8 11.22 -5.44 -24.38
C THR A 8 12.15 -4.89 -23.31
N LEU A 9 12.01 -3.60 -23.00
CA LEU A 9 12.65 -2.97 -21.85
C LEU A 9 11.63 -2.82 -20.71
N VAL A 10 12.02 -3.20 -19.51
CA VAL A 10 11.24 -2.97 -18.28
C VAL A 10 11.97 -1.96 -17.41
N ILE A 11 11.30 -0.87 -17.02
CA ILE A 11 11.85 0.13 -16.09
C ILE A 11 11.16 0.00 -14.73
N GLY A 12 11.94 -0.37 -13.72
CA GLY A 12 11.53 -0.58 -12.33
C GLY A 12 11.53 -2.08 -11.96
N ALA A 13 12.09 -2.40 -10.80
CA ALA A 13 12.19 -3.72 -10.17
C ALA A 13 11.25 -3.84 -8.97
N GLY A 14 10.15 -3.08 -8.94
CA GLY A 14 9.03 -3.31 -8.02
C GLY A 14 8.17 -4.50 -8.46
N PRO A 15 7.08 -4.80 -7.73
CA PRO A 15 6.18 -5.91 -8.06
C PRO A 15 5.72 -5.94 -9.52
N THR A 16 5.37 -4.78 -10.10
CA THR A 16 4.98 -4.68 -11.51
C THR A 16 6.08 -5.07 -12.47
N GLY A 17 7.29 -4.54 -12.30
CA GLY A 17 8.38 -4.84 -13.22
C GLY A 17 8.86 -6.28 -13.09
N LEU A 18 8.87 -6.82 -11.86
CA LEU A 18 9.17 -8.23 -11.64
C LEU A 18 8.08 -9.15 -12.23
N GLY A 19 6.81 -8.78 -12.14
CA GLY A 19 5.72 -9.49 -12.81
C GLY A 19 5.90 -9.51 -14.34
N ALA A 20 6.28 -8.37 -14.93
CA ALA A 20 6.63 -8.28 -16.35
C ALA A 20 7.84 -9.17 -16.69
N ALA A 21 8.93 -9.09 -15.93
CA ALA A 21 10.14 -9.89 -16.17
C ALA A 21 9.90 -11.39 -16.02
N LYS A 22 9.11 -11.84 -15.03
CA LYS A 22 8.69 -13.24 -14.88
C LYS A 22 7.93 -13.72 -16.11
N ARG A 23 7.01 -12.92 -16.62
CA ARG A 23 6.25 -13.28 -17.82
C ARG A 23 7.10 -13.29 -19.09
N LEU A 24 7.99 -12.31 -19.27
CA LEU A 24 8.95 -12.28 -20.37
C LEU A 24 9.87 -13.50 -20.35
N ASN A 25 10.36 -13.88 -19.17
CA ASN A 25 11.18 -15.07 -18.99
C ASN A 25 10.41 -16.36 -19.31
N GLN A 26 9.15 -16.46 -18.85
CA GLN A 26 8.30 -17.62 -19.11
C GLN A 26 7.95 -17.79 -20.59
N LEU A 27 7.61 -16.69 -21.27
CA LEU A 27 7.31 -16.72 -22.71
C LEU A 27 8.53 -17.01 -23.57
N ASN A 28 9.73 -16.73 -23.04
CA ASN A 28 11.01 -16.88 -23.73
C ASN A 28 10.99 -16.24 -25.14
N HIS A 29 10.36 -15.06 -25.24
CA HIS A 29 10.18 -14.34 -26.48
C HIS A 29 11.07 -13.09 -26.52
N GLY A 30 12.04 -13.09 -27.43
CA GLY A 30 12.94 -11.97 -27.70
C GLY A 30 13.91 -11.61 -26.55
N PRO A 31 14.91 -10.76 -26.86
CA PRO A 31 15.78 -10.20 -25.82
C PRO A 31 15.01 -9.20 -24.97
N TRP A 32 15.15 -9.29 -23.65
CA TRP A 32 14.55 -8.36 -22.70
C TRP A 32 15.55 -7.95 -21.63
N LEU A 33 15.35 -6.77 -21.06
CA LEU A 33 16.17 -6.23 -19.97
C LEU A 33 15.27 -5.55 -18.94
N LEU A 34 15.56 -5.74 -17.66
CA LEU A 34 14.97 -4.96 -16.57
C LEU A 34 16.04 -4.04 -15.99
N ILE A 35 15.71 -2.76 -15.81
CA ILE A 35 16.57 -1.79 -15.13
C ILE A 35 15.87 -1.17 -13.93
N ASP A 36 16.62 -0.85 -12.88
CA ASP A 36 16.13 -0.04 -11.74
C ASP A 36 17.22 0.90 -11.23
N ALA A 37 16.81 2.06 -10.71
CA ALA A 37 17.71 3.04 -10.11
C ALA A 37 18.21 2.61 -8.72
N ASN A 38 17.46 1.77 -8.01
CA ASN A 38 17.82 1.20 -6.72
C ASN A 38 18.86 0.09 -6.88
N LYS A 39 19.52 -0.24 -5.77
CA LYS A 39 20.52 -1.31 -5.67
C LYS A 39 19.92 -2.72 -5.63
N GLU A 40 18.64 -2.84 -5.32
CA GLU A 40 17.95 -4.10 -5.11
C GLU A 40 16.46 -4.01 -5.51
N ALA A 41 15.84 -5.18 -5.71
CA ALA A 41 14.44 -5.29 -6.12
C ALA A 41 13.46 -5.14 -4.95
N GLY A 42 12.26 -4.66 -5.24
CA GLY A 42 11.16 -4.53 -4.27
C GLY A 42 10.38 -3.22 -4.38
N GLY A 43 11.04 -2.11 -4.73
CA GLY A 43 10.38 -0.80 -4.82
C GLY A 43 9.69 -0.43 -3.50
N LEU A 44 8.41 -0.03 -3.56
CA LEU A 44 7.58 0.25 -2.37
C LEU A 44 7.14 -1.01 -1.60
N ALA A 45 7.51 -2.21 -2.03
CA ALA A 45 7.30 -3.46 -1.30
C ALA A 45 8.61 -3.97 -0.66
N SER A 46 9.57 -3.08 -0.44
CA SER A 46 10.85 -3.37 0.22
C SER A 46 10.73 -3.35 1.74
N THR A 47 11.79 -3.78 2.41
CA THR A 47 11.95 -3.76 3.87
C THR A 47 13.27 -3.10 4.19
N ASP A 48 13.24 -2.08 5.04
CA ASP A 48 14.44 -1.47 5.62
C ASP A 48 14.78 -2.17 6.95
N THR A 49 16.02 -2.01 7.40
CA THR A 49 16.50 -2.54 8.69
C THR A 49 17.23 -1.43 9.44
N THR A 50 16.92 -1.26 10.73
CA THR A 50 17.66 -0.32 11.60
C THR A 50 19.00 -0.89 12.01
N ASP A 51 19.90 -0.04 12.49
CA ASP A 51 21.22 -0.48 12.99
C ASP A 51 21.08 -1.44 14.19
N GLU A 52 20.00 -1.32 14.96
CA GLU A 52 19.70 -2.23 16.07
C GLU A 52 19.08 -3.57 15.63
N GLY A 53 18.81 -3.76 14.33
CA GLY A 53 18.31 -5.01 13.77
C GLY A 53 16.79 -5.16 13.74
N PHE A 54 16.03 -4.06 13.79
CA PHE A 54 14.58 -4.08 13.60
C PHE A 54 14.22 -3.90 12.12
N LEU A 55 13.29 -4.72 11.63
CA LEU A 55 12.81 -4.62 10.25
C LEU A 55 11.57 -3.74 10.19
N PHE A 56 11.47 -2.92 9.13
CA PHE A 56 10.27 -2.15 8.82
C PHE A 56 9.99 -2.19 7.32
N ASP A 57 8.82 -2.71 6.96
CA ASP A 57 8.32 -2.62 5.59
C ASP A 57 8.00 -1.16 5.23
N VAL A 58 7.96 -0.86 3.93
CA VAL A 58 7.50 0.43 3.40
C VAL A 58 5.95 0.56 3.52
N GLY A 59 5.43 0.43 4.75
CA GLY A 59 4.01 0.36 5.10
C GLY A 59 3.54 -1.06 5.48
N GLY A 60 2.35 -1.16 6.07
CA GLY A 60 1.75 -2.43 6.50
C GLY A 60 1.34 -3.30 5.31
N HIS A 61 2.20 -4.25 4.94
CA HIS A 61 1.96 -5.21 3.87
C HIS A 61 1.58 -6.58 4.42
N VAL A 62 0.62 -7.22 3.77
CA VAL A 62 0.24 -8.62 4.00
C VAL A 62 -0.05 -9.27 2.65
N ILE A 63 0.29 -10.56 2.51
CA ILE A 63 0.05 -11.28 1.26
C ILE A 63 -1.33 -11.93 1.28
N PHE A 64 -2.18 -11.44 0.38
CA PHE A 64 -3.39 -12.09 -0.11
C PHE A 64 -3.44 -11.83 -1.61
N SER A 65 -4.12 -12.69 -2.36
CA SER A 65 -3.98 -12.70 -3.81
C SER A 65 -5.34 -12.89 -4.48
N HIS A 66 -5.49 -12.36 -5.69
CA HIS A 66 -6.60 -12.65 -6.59
C HIS A 66 -6.18 -13.53 -7.77
N TYR A 67 -4.88 -13.89 -7.90
CA TYR A 67 -4.33 -14.53 -9.10
C TYR A 67 -3.52 -15.78 -8.76
N GLN A 68 -3.83 -16.90 -9.42
CA GLN A 68 -3.05 -18.13 -9.29
C GLN A 68 -1.62 -17.94 -9.80
N TYR A 69 -1.42 -17.15 -10.87
CA TYR A 69 -0.08 -16.84 -11.37
C TYR A 69 0.81 -16.14 -10.33
N PHE A 70 0.23 -15.23 -9.54
CA PHE A 70 0.94 -14.58 -8.44
C PHE A 70 1.34 -15.61 -7.38
N ASP A 71 0.42 -16.48 -6.98
CA ASP A 71 0.72 -17.52 -6.00
C ASP A 71 1.82 -18.45 -6.48
N ASP A 72 1.79 -18.86 -7.76
CA ASP A 72 2.82 -19.71 -8.36
C ASP A 72 4.19 -18.99 -8.34
N MET A 73 4.23 -17.69 -8.66
CA MET A 73 5.47 -16.86 -8.61
C MET A 73 6.04 -16.74 -7.20
N ILE A 74 5.17 -16.55 -6.22
CA ILE A 74 5.57 -16.41 -4.82
C ILE A 74 6.03 -17.75 -4.24
N HIS A 75 5.36 -18.85 -4.63
CA HIS A 75 5.74 -20.20 -4.24
C HIS A 75 7.08 -20.62 -4.86
N GLU A 76 7.34 -20.32 -6.13
CA GLU A 76 8.65 -20.57 -6.74
C GLU A 76 9.79 -19.82 -6.02
N ALA A 77 9.52 -18.58 -5.58
CA ALA A 77 10.50 -17.75 -4.90
C ALA A 77 10.80 -18.22 -3.45
N LEU A 78 9.77 -18.71 -2.75
CA LEU A 78 9.82 -19.15 -1.35
C LEU A 78 9.01 -20.46 -1.20
N PRO A 79 9.59 -21.60 -1.59
CA PRO A 79 8.86 -22.85 -1.79
C PRO A 79 8.56 -23.61 -0.49
N ASN A 80 9.29 -23.33 0.58
CA ASN A 80 9.21 -24.14 1.79
C ASN A 80 8.12 -23.62 2.73
N ALA A 81 7.54 -24.52 3.52
CA ALA A 81 6.52 -24.13 4.49
C ALA A 81 7.07 -23.20 5.59
N ASP A 82 8.34 -23.36 5.96
CA ASP A 82 9.04 -22.53 6.96
C ASP A 82 9.52 -21.18 6.41
N ASP A 83 9.35 -20.92 5.11
CA ASP A 83 9.52 -19.59 4.53
C ASP A 83 8.35 -18.65 4.91
N TRP A 84 7.28 -19.17 5.52
CA TRP A 84 6.04 -18.43 5.75
C TRP A 84 5.48 -18.61 7.16
N TYR A 85 4.89 -17.54 7.68
CA TYR A 85 3.93 -17.60 8.79
C TYR A 85 2.52 -17.31 8.26
N GLU A 86 1.56 -18.12 8.69
CA GLU A 86 0.14 -17.91 8.42
C GLU A 86 -0.54 -17.26 9.63
N HIS A 87 -1.30 -16.21 9.36
CA HIS A 87 -1.94 -15.40 10.39
C HIS A 87 -3.45 -15.31 10.16
N GLN A 88 -4.21 -15.34 11.25
CA GLN A 88 -5.60 -14.87 11.23
C GLN A 88 -5.58 -13.36 11.28
N ARG A 89 -6.44 -12.73 10.47
CA ARG A 89 -6.50 -11.28 10.41
C ARG A 89 -7.29 -10.70 11.56
N VAL A 90 -6.56 -10.21 12.56
CA VAL A 90 -7.12 -9.57 13.75
C VAL A 90 -6.89 -8.07 13.67
N SER A 91 -7.93 -7.31 13.30
CA SER A 91 -7.84 -5.85 13.12
C SER A 91 -8.94 -5.11 13.87
N TYR A 92 -8.57 -3.95 14.40
CA TYR A 92 -9.44 -3.10 15.22
C TYR A 92 -9.34 -1.63 14.82
N VAL A 93 -10.36 -0.87 15.17
CA VAL A 93 -10.37 0.60 15.15
C VAL A 93 -10.31 1.09 16.59
N ARG A 94 -9.42 2.03 16.89
CA ARG A 94 -9.42 2.76 18.16
C ARG A 94 -10.47 3.87 18.09
N SER A 95 -11.48 3.83 18.93
CA SER A 95 -12.51 4.88 18.96
C SER A 95 -13.11 4.96 20.35
N LYS A 96 -13.30 6.18 20.89
CA LYS A 96 -13.92 6.39 22.21
C LYS A 96 -13.31 5.53 23.32
N ASN A 97 -11.98 5.42 23.31
CA ASN A 97 -11.19 4.59 24.23
C ASN A 97 -11.48 3.08 24.23
N VAL A 98 -12.18 2.57 23.22
CA VAL A 98 -12.41 1.14 23.02
C VAL A 98 -11.78 0.64 21.73
N TRP A 99 -11.51 -0.67 21.67
CA TRP A 99 -11.06 -1.35 20.45
C TRP A 99 -12.28 -1.95 19.76
N VAL A 100 -12.74 -1.29 18.70
CA VAL A 100 -13.88 -1.75 17.89
C VAL A 100 -13.37 -2.72 16.82
N PRO A 101 -13.78 -4.00 16.82
CA PRO A 101 -13.38 -4.95 15.79
C PRO A 101 -13.75 -4.48 14.37
N TYR A 102 -12.87 -4.72 13.41
CA TYR A 102 -13.18 -4.46 12.00
C TYR A 102 -14.07 -5.58 11.42
N PRO A 103 -15.13 -5.28 10.64
CA PRO A 103 -15.55 -3.95 10.16
C PRO A 103 -16.27 -3.11 11.23
N TYR A 104 -15.93 -1.82 11.32
CA TYR A 104 -16.40 -0.90 12.37
C TYR A 104 -17.92 -0.87 12.52
N GLN A 105 -18.63 -0.74 11.40
CA GLN A 105 -20.09 -0.62 11.35
C GLN A 105 -20.80 -1.83 11.95
N ASN A 106 -20.24 -3.04 11.82
CA ASN A 106 -20.84 -4.27 12.30
C ASN A 106 -20.63 -4.49 13.81
N ASN A 107 -19.82 -3.63 14.44
CA ASN A 107 -19.27 -3.82 15.78
C ASN A 107 -19.48 -2.61 16.69
N ILE A 108 -20.38 -1.68 16.34
CA ILE A 108 -20.71 -0.52 17.18
C ILE A 108 -21.26 -0.91 18.56
N SER A 109 -21.64 -2.17 18.78
CA SER A 109 -22.14 -2.72 20.05
C SER A 109 -21.20 -2.51 21.26
N VAL A 110 -19.91 -2.26 21.01
CA VAL A 110 -18.91 -1.98 22.06
C VAL A 110 -18.73 -0.49 22.35
N LEU A 111 -19.31 0.40 21.56
CA LEU A 111 -19.26 1.86 21.77
C LEU A 111 -20.19 2.28 22.93
N PRO A 112 -20.07 3.50 23.47
CA PRO A 112 -21.08 4.07 24.34
C PRO A 112 -22.46 4.09 23.69
N VAL A 113 -23.52 3.83 24.46
CA VAL A 113 -24.90 3.68 23.95
C VAL A 113 -25.36 4.91 23.13
N GLN A 114 -24.98 6.11 23.55
CA GLN A 114 -25.33 7.34 22.83
C GLN A 114 -24.76 7.37 21.40
N GLU A 115 -23.56 6.82 21.21
CA GLU A 115 -22.93 6.73 19.88
C GLU A 115 -23.57 5.61 19.05
N GLN A 116 -23.98 4.51 19.69
CA GLN A 116 -24.75 3.44 19.03
C GLN A 116 -26.06 3.98 18.45
N VAL A 117 -26.81 4.76 19.23
CA VAL A 117 -28.08 5.38 18.81
C VAL A 117 -27.86 6.28 17.59
N LYS A 118 -26.90 7.22 17.65
CA LYS A 118 -26.58 8.11 16.52
C LYS A 118 -26.19 7.34 15.26
N CYS A 119 -25.42 6.26 15.39
CA CYS A 119 -25.04 5.43 14.25
C CYS A 119 -26.27 4.76 13.62
N ILE A 120 -27.14 4.17 14.44
CA ILE A 120 -28.34 3.47 13.95
C ILE A 120 -29.33 4.46 13.33
N GLU A 121 -29.60 5.61 13.96
CA GLU A 121 -30.45 6.67 13.41
C GLU A 121 -29.92 7.14 12.06
N GLY A 122 -28.62 7.49 11.97
CA GLY A 122 -28.02 7.90 10.71
C GLY A 122 -28.10 6.82 9.62
N MET A 123 -27.97 5.53 9.98
CA MET A 123 -28.13 4.43 9.03
C MET A 123 -29.58 4.25 8.55
N ILE A 124 -30.57 4.56 9.40
CA ILE A 124 -32.00 4.58 9.01
C ILE A 124 -32.23 5.70 8.01
N ASP A 125 -31.76 6.92 8.30
CA ASP A 125 -31.88 8.07 7.41
C ASP A 125 -31.24 7.78 6.04
N ALA A 126 -30.03 7.23 6.05
CA ALA A 126 -29.33 6.82 4.83
C ALA A 126 -30.09 5.74 4.05
N ALA A 127 -30.76 4.81 4.74
CA ALA A 127 -31.59 3.80 4.07
C ALA A 127 -32.79 4.41 3.37
N GLU A 128 -33.46 5.38 3.99
CA GLU A 128 -34.54 6.10 3.36
C GLU A 128 -34.08 6.95 2.17
N GLU A 129 -32.94 7.64 2.32
CA GLU A 129 -32.35 8.45 1.26
C GLU A 129 -32.01 7.59 0.04
N ARG A 130 -31.38 6.42 0.24
CA ARG A 130 -31.06 5.50 -0.87
C ARG A 130 -32.28 5.06 -1.68
N VAL A 131 -33.44 4.91 -1.04
CA VAL A 131 -34.69 4.57 -1.73
C VAL A 131 -35.19 5.73 -2.59
N ARG A 132 -34.96 6.98 -2.15
CA ARG A 132 -35.40 8.19 -2.86
C ARG A 132 -34.40 8.66 -3.92
N ALA A 133 -33.12 8.34 -3.76
CA ALA A 133 -32.04 8.80 -4.64
C ALA A 133 -32.18 8.24 -6.06
N LYS A 134 -32.08 9.13 -7.06
CA LYS A 134 -32.12 8.77 -8.49
C LYS A 134 -30.75 8.76 -9.16
N GLU A 135 -29.80 9.47 -8.57
CA GLU A 135 -28.46 9.69 -9.12
C GLU A 135 -27.43 8.92 -8.32
N ALA A 136 -26.31 8.55 -8.93
CA ALA A 136 -25.16 7.98 -8.22
C ALA A 136 -24.44 9.07 -7.38
N PRO A 137 -23.75 8.71 -6.28
CA PRO A 137 -22.93 9.66 -5.54
C PRO A 137 -21.80 10.20 -6.41
N GLN A 138 -21.54 11.50 -6.34
CA GLN A 138 -20.56 12.18 -7.19
C GLN A 138 -19.14 12.15 -6.61
N ASN A 139 -19.03 11.98 -5.28
CA ASN A 139 -17.77 11.91 -4.56
C ASN A 139 -17.84 10.86 -3.45
N PHE A 140 -16.71 10.62 -2.80
CA PHE A 140 -16.58 9.63 -1.75
C PHE A 140 -17.35 10.02 -0.48
N ASP A 141 -17.51 11.31 -0.16
CA ASP A 141 -18.29 11.74 1.01
C ASP A 141 -19.78 11.46 0.85
N GLU A 142 -20.35 11.76 -0.32
CA GLU A 142 -21.74 11.42 -0.66
C GLU A 142 -21.96 9.90 -0.62
N TRP A 143 -20.99 9.13 -1.12
CA TRP A 143 -21.06 7.68 -1.01
C TRP A 143 -21.04 7.21 0.44
N ILE A 144 -20.17 7.78 1.29
CA ILE A 144 -20.08 7.46 2.72
C ILE A 144 -21.42 7.74 3.40
N LEU A 145 -21.98 8.93 3.20
CA LEU A 145 -23.27 9.30 3.79
C LEU A 145 -24.39 8.38 3.32
N ARG A 146 -24.51 8.17 2.01
CA ARG A 146 -25.55 7.33 1.44
C ARG A 146 -25.43 5.88 1.87
N MET A 147 -24.24 5.36 2.14
CA MET A 147 -24.07 3.96 2.56
C MET A 147 -24.18 3.81 4.09
N MET A 148 -23.46 4.64 4.84
CA MET A 148 -23.21 4.46 6.26
C MET A 148 -24.05 5.37 7.16
N GLY A 149 -24.55 6.50 6.65
CA GLY A 149 -25.23 7.51 7.45
C GLY A 149 -24.31 8.38 8.29
N GLN A 150 -24.86 9.49 8.78
CA GLN A 150 -24.09 10.57 9.43
C GLN A 150 -23.29 10.10 10.65
N GLY A 151 -23.87 9.29 11.54
CA GLY A 151 -23.18 8.83 12.76
C GLY A 151 -21.91 8.03 12.49
N LEU A 152 -21.96 7.06 11.56
CA LEU A 152 -20.79 6.28 11.15
C LEU A 152 -19.80 7.12 10.30
N ALA A 153 -20.33 8.05 9.51
CA ALA A 153 -19.51 8.98 8.73
C ALA A 153 -18.61 9.81 9.65
N ASP A 154 -19.17 10.39 10.71
CA ASP A 154 -18.47 11.32 11.59
C ASP A 154 -17.54 10.61 12.59
N LEU A 155 -17.91 9.43 13.08
CA LEU A 155 -17.07 8.70 14.04
C LEU A 155 -15.87 8.03 13.40
N PHE A 156 -16.00 7.57 12.16
CA PHE A 156 -14.97 6.74 11.54
C PHE A 156 -14.65 7.18 10.12
N MET A 157 -15.60 7.10 9.19
CA MET A 157 -15.26 7.11 7.76
C MET A 157 -14.61 8.43 7.31
N ARG A 158 -15.16 9.59 7.68
CA ARG A 158 -14.59 10.90 7.33
C ARG A 158 -13.24 11.15 7.99
N PRO A 159 -13.11 11.12 9.33
CA PRO A 159 -11.84 11.45 9.97
C PRO A 159 -10.74 10.44 9.62
N TYR A 160 -11.05 9.14 9.57
CA TYR A 160 -10.10 8.12 9.17
C TYR A 160 -9.61 8.30 7.72
N ASN A 161 -10.52 8.52 6.76
CA ASN A 161 -10.11 8.67 5.37
C ASN A 161 -9.31 9.95 5.13
N PHE A 162 -9.62 11.06 5.82
CA PHE A 162 -8.74 12.23 5.77
C PHE A 162 -7.33 11.92 6.30
N LYS A 163 -7.22 11.17 7.42
CA LYS A 163 -5.92 10.74 7.95
C LYS A 163 -5.18 9.78 7.03
N VAL A 164 -5.85 8.94 6.24
CA VAL A 164 -5.21 8.03 5.25
C VAL A 164 -4.79 8.78 3.99
N TRP A 165 -5.73 9.50 3.38
CA TRP A 165 -5.54 10.04 2.04
C TRP A 165 -4.86 11.40 2.03
N ALA A 166 -4.80 12.08 3.18
CA ALA A 166 -4.40 13.47 3.29
C ALA A 166 -5.21 14.39 2.34
N VAL A 167 -6.42 13.97 1.96
CA VAL A 167 -7.33 14.65 1.04
C VAL A 167 -8.75 14.45 1.56
N PRO A 168 -9.59 15.49 1.60
CA PRO A 168 -10.99 15.37 2.02
C PRO A 168 -11.77 14.37 1.16
N THR A 169 -12.70 13.65 1.79
CA THR A 169 -13.62 12.70 1.13
C THR A 169 -14.45 13.34 0.02
N THR A 170 -14.71 14.65 0.11
CA THR A 170 -15.42 15.43 -0.92
C THR A 170 -14.61 15.64 -2.21
N MET A 171 -13.28 15.44 -2.17
CA MET A 171 -12.37 15.64 -3.31
C MET A 171 -11.95 14.32 -3.98
N MET A 172 -12.52 13.20 -3.54
CA MET A 172 -12.22 11.87 -4.06
C MET A 172 -13.43 11.30 -4.78
N GLN A 173 -13.21 10.57 -5.87
CA GLN A 173 -14.27 9.78 -6.51
C GLN A 173 -14.59 8.52 -5.70
N CYS A 174 -15.65 7.79 -6.06
CA CYS A 174 -16.10 6.59 -5.32
C CYS A 174 -16.17 5.29 -6.16
N LYS A 175 -15.76 5.29 -7.44
CA LYS A 175 -15.82 4.08 -8.29
C LYS A 175 -14.76 3.05 -7.89
N TRP A 176 -13.66 3.49 -7.28
CA TRP A 176 -12.56 2.64 -6.81
C TRP A 176 -12.92 1.73 -5.63
N LEU A 177 -14.07 1.96 -4.98
CA LEU A 177 -14.36 1.36 -3.67
C LEU A 177 -14.52 -0.15 -3.73
N GLY A 178 -15.03 -0.73 -4.82
CA GLY A 178 -15.13 -2.19 -5.04
C GLY A 178 -15.31 -3.00 -3.75
N GLU A 179 -14.33 -3.87 -3.45
CA GLU A 179 -14.26 -4.68 -2.23
C GLU A 179 -13.57 -4.01 -1.02
N ARG A 180 -13.08 -2.77 -1.16
CA ARG A 180 -12.29 -2.07 -0.14
C ARG A 180 -13.13 -1.59 1.05
N VAL A 181 -14.43 -1.36 0.84
CA VAL A 181 -15.35 -0.95 1.91
C VAL A 181 -16.52 -1.93 2.01
N ALA A 182 -16.60 -2.63 3.15
CA ALA A 182 -17.70 -3.53 3.45
C ALA A 182 -19.05 -2.78 3.45
N ALA A 183 -20.00 -3.21 2.61
CA ALA A 183 -21.33 -2.64 2.60
C ALA A 183 -22.03 -2.85 3.96
N PRO A 184 -22.60 -1.82 4.60
CA PRO A 184 -23.28 -1.96 5.87
C PRO A 184 -24.64 -2.65 5.70
N SER A 185 -25.00 -3.51 6.65
CA SER A 185 -26.35 -4.10 6.73
C SER A 185 -27.05 -3.58 7.98
N LEU A 186 -28.02 -2.68 7.82
CA LEU A 186 -28.76 -2.10 8.95
C LEU A 186 -29.35 -3.17 9.88
N LYS A 187 -29.93 -4.25 9.31
CA LYS A 187 -30.46 -5.37 10.09
C LYS A 187 -29.38 -6.05 10.93
N LEU A 188 -28.20 -6.28 10.35
CA LEU A 188 -27.08 -6.90 11.07
C LEU A 188 -26.55 -5.98 12.16
N VAL A 189 -26.38 -4.69 11.87
CA VAL A 189 -25.89 -3.69 12.84
C VAL A 189 -26.84 -3.60 14.03
N VAL A 190 -28.15 -3.46 13.78
CA VAL A 190 -29.17 -3.43 14.86
C VAL A 190 -29.16 -4.73 15.65
N SER A 191 -29.14 -5.89 14.97
CA SER A 191 -29.11 -7.20 15.62
C SER A 191 -27.88 -7.38 16.52
N ASN A 192 -26.68 -7.05 16.03
CA ASN A 192 -25.45 -7.14 16.80
C ASN A 192 -25.47 -6.18 18.00
N THR A 193 -25.97 -4.97 17.80
CA THR A 193 -26.05 -3.94 18.85
C THR A 193 -26.98 -4.39 19.98
N LEU A 194 -28.21 -4.80 19.67
CA LEU A 194 -29.19 -5.25 20.67
C LEU A 194 -28.74 -6.50 21.42
N ASN A 195 -28.05 -7.42 20.74
CA ASN A 195 -27.55 -8.66 21.35
C ASN A 195 -26.15 -8.52 21.98
N LYS A 196 -25.56 -7.31 22.00
CA LYS A 196 -24.17 -7.06 22.45
C LYS A 196 -23.15 -8.01 21.82
N LYS A 197 -23.35 -8.32 20.53
CA LYS A 197 -22.52 -9.24 19.77
C LYS A 197 -21.42 -8.49 19.04
N VAL A 198 -20.23 -9.09 19.02
CA VAL A 198 -19.12 -8.73 18.14
C VAL A 198 -19.16 -9.65 16.91
N ALA A 199 -19.11 -9.07 15.72
CA ALA A 199 -19.00 -9.81 14.46
C ALA A 199 -17.59 -10.42 14.31
N GLY A 200 -17.52 -11.60 13.68
CA GLY A 200 -16.24 -12.26 13.37
C GLY A 200 -15.47 -11.61 12.22
N ASN A 201 -14.32 -12.19 11.88
CA ASN A 201 -13.45 -11.73 10.80
C ASN A 201 -14.19 -11.65 9.44
N TRP A 202 -13.91 -10.62 8.63
CA TRP A 202 -14.60 -10.33 7.35
C TRP A 202 -13.61 -9.97 6.23
N GLY A 203 -13.78 -10.47 5.02
CA GLY A 203 -13.03 -10.00 3.82
C GLY A 203 -11.97 -10.97 3.30
N PRO A 204 -11.39 -10.71 2.11
CA PRO A 204 -10.56 -11.66 1.36
C PRO A 204 -9.23 -12.00 2.02
N ASN A 205 -8.81 -11.19 3.00
CA ASN A 205 -7.60 -11.36 3.78
C ASN A 205 -7.90 -11.88 5.20
N ALA A 206 -9.02 -12.60 5.42
CA ALA A 206 -9.34 -13.19 6.73
C ALA A 206 -8.21 -14.06 7.30
N THR A 207 -7.44 -14.69 6.40
CA THR A 207 -6.09 -15.17 6.65
C THR A 207 -5.11 -14.48 5.70
N PHE A 208 -3.84 -14.41 6.08
CA PHE A 208 -2.78 -13.92 5.21
C PHE A 208 -1.46 -14.63 5.52
N LYS A 209 -0.54 -14.59 4.55
CA LYS A 209 0.83 -15.05 4.70
C LYS A 209 1.77 -13.86 4.91
N PHE A 210 2.80 -14.08 5.71
CA PHE A 210 3.92 -13.17 5.88
C PHE A 210 5.23 -13.96 5.79
N PRO A 211 6.27 -13.44 5.10
CA PRO A 211 7.53 -14.16 4.96
C PRO A 211 8.20 -14.29 6.33
N ALA A 212 8.75 -15.48 6.61
CA ALA A 212 9.40 -15.75 7.88
C ALA A 212 10.60 -14.84 8.11
N ARG A 213 11.32 -14.41 7.06
CA ARG A 213 12.54 -13.61 7.16
C ARG A 213 12.51 -12.44 6.19
N ASP A 214 13.32 -11.42 6.46
CA ASP A 214 13.60 -10.28 5.59
C ASP A 214 12.41 -9.38 5.22
N GLY A 215 11.27 -9.52 5.92
CA GLY A 215 10.05 -8.78 5.68
C GLY A 215 9.51 -8.95 4.24
N THR A 216 8.57 -8.10 3.84
CA THR A 216 7.97 -8.17 2.49
C THR A 216 9.02 -8.03 1.39
N GLY A 217 10.08 -7.25 1.61
CA GLY A 217 11.20 -7.09 0.67
C GLY A 217 11.96 -8.40 0.41
N GLY A 218 11.99 -9.32 1.38
CA GLY A 218 12.53 -10.67 1.21
C GLY A 218 11.91 -11.43 0.04
N ILE A 219 10.58 -11.29 -0.13
CA ILE A 219 9.83 -11.94 -1.20
C ILE A 219 10.32 -11.45 -2.57
N TRP A 220 10.40 -10.13 -2.75
CA TRP A 220 10.72 -9.55 -4.06
C TRP A 220 12.19 -9.74 -4.45
N LYS A 221 13.08 -9.74 -3.46
CA LYS A 221 14.48 -10.18 -3.65
C LYS A 221 14.53 -11.66 -4.07
N ALA A 222 13.71 -12.52 -3.48
CA ALA A 222 13.63 -13.93 -3.86
C ALA A 222 13.06 -14.12 -5.28
N VAL A 223 11.98 -13.43 -5.64
CA VAL A 223 11.42 -13.43 -7.00
C VAL A 223 12.47 -13.00 -8.02
N ALA A 224 13.21 -11.92 -7.75
CA ALA A 224 14.29 -11.46 -8.62
C ALA A 224 15.40 -12.50 -8.81
N ARG A 225 15.73 -13.30 -7.78
CA ARG A 225 16.72 -14.39 -7.87
C ARG A 225 16.30 -15.54 -8.78
N THR A 226 15.00 -15.70 -9.05
CA THR A 226 14.50 -16.73 -10.00
C THR A 226 14.71 -16.37 -11.47
N LEU A 227 15.10 -15.13 -11.77
CA LEU A 227 15.30 -14.63 -13.12
C LEU A 227 16.78 -14.74 -13.56
N PRO A 228 17.08 -14.71 -14.87
CA PRO A 228 18.46 -14.60 -15.35
C PRO A 228 19.11 -13.30 -14.84
N GLN A 229 20.17 -13.42 -14.05
CA GLN A 229 20.76 -12.29 -13.33
C GLN A 229 21.44 -11.27 -14.26
N ASP A 230 21.91 -11.71 -15.43
CA ASP A 230 22.48 -10.86 -16.48
C ASP A 230 21.43 -9.91 -17.11
N LYS A 231 20.14 -10.19 -16.92
CA LYS A 231 19.03 -9.37 -17.42
C LYS A 231 18.49 -8.37 -16.39
N LEU A 232 19.00 -8.38 -15.16
CA LEU A 232 18.58 -7.47 -14.09
C LEU A 232 19.70 -6.47 -13.80
N VAL A 233 19.55 -5.23 -14.27
CA VAL A 233 20.59 -4.21 -14.17
C VAL A 233 20.16 -3.09 -13.21
N PHE A 234 20.66 -3.19 -11.98
CA PHE A 234 20.43 -2.22 -10.91
C PHE A 234 21.35 -1.00 -11.01
N ASN A 235 21.08 0.03 -10.21
CA ASN A 235 21.78 1.33 -10.23
C ASN A 235 21.74 2.04 -11.60
N LYS A 236 20.70 1.79 -12.39
CA LYS A 236 20.47 2.39 -13.70
C LYS A 236 19.27 3.33 -13.63
N ARG A 237 19.56 4.61 -13.40
CA ARG A 237 18.54 5.66 -13.37
C ARG A 237 18.28 6.21 -14.78
N VAL A 238 17.02 6.16 -15.19
CA VAL A 238 16.51 6.78 -16.41
C VAL A 238 16.54 8.29 -16.28
N ALA A 239 17.06 8.96 -17.31
CA ALA A 239 17.09 10.41 -17.44
C ALA A 239 15.96 10.93 -18.33
N SER A 240 15.71 10.27 -19.48
CA SER A 240 14.63 10.64 -20.40
C SER A 240 14.23 9.47 -21.28
N VAL A 241 13.02 9.51 -21.82
CA VAL A 241 12.52 8.55 -22.81
C VAL A 241 12.26 9.29 -24.12
N ASP A 242 12.86 8.85 -25.22
CA ASP A 242 12.55 9.34 -26.56
C ASP A 242 11.57 8.36 -27.22
N ALA A 243 10.30 8.74 -27.27
CA ALA A 243 9.24 7.89 -27.78
C ALA A 243 9.28 7.75 -29.31
N ALA A 244 9.77 8.76 -30.04
CA ALA A 244 9.90 8.67 -31.49
C ALA A 244 11.04 7.74 -31.91
N ALA A 245 12.16 7.79 -31.18
CA ALA A 245 13.34 6.98 -31.45
C ALA A 245 13.34 5.62 -30.73
N HIS A 246 12.30 5.30 -29.96
CA HIS A 246 12.22 4.16 -29.05
C HIS A 246 13.52 3.94 -28.25
N THR A 247 13.99 5.00 -27.60
CA THR A 247 15.27 5.00 -26.89
C THR A 247 15.13 5.58 -25.49
N VAL A 248 15.60 4.84 -24.48
CA VAL A 248 15.75 5.32 -23.11
C VAL A 248 17.17 5.80 -22.88
N GLN A 249 17.31 7.02 -22.38
CA GLN A 249 18.59 7.60 -21.98
C GLN A 249 18.78 7.45 -20.47
N LEU A 250 19.97 7.00 -20.06
CA LEU A 250 20.32 6.84 -18.65
C LEU A 250 21.20 8.00 -18.17
N THR A 251 21.18 8.23 -16.86
CA THR A 251 21.96 9.32 -16.22
C THR A 251 23.47 9.15 -16.33
N ASP A 252 23.97 7.93 -16.59
CA ASP A 252 25.38 7.65 -16.83
C ASP A 252 25.81 7.87 -18.30
N GLY A 253 24.89 8.34 -19.15
CA GLY A 253 25.12 8.60 -20.57
C GLY A 253 25.06 7.36 -21.47
N SER A 254 24.77 6.17 -20.93
CA SER A 254 24.41 5.01 -21.75
C SER A 254 22.95 5.07 -22.20
N SER A 255 22.62 4.32 -23.25
CA SER A 255 21.27 4.30 -23.83
C SER A 255 20.79 2.89 -24.14
N ILE A 256 19.47 2.70 -24.12
CA ILE A 256 18.84 1.42 -24.42
C ILE A 256 17.72 1.63 -25.45
N LYS A 257 17.82 0.97 -26.60
CA LYS A 257 16.76 0.90 -27.60
C LYS A 257 15.79 -0.22 -27.29
N TYR A 258 14.51 0.02 -27.54
CA TYR A 258 13.43 -0.95 -27.30
C TYR A 258 12.50 -1.06 -28.50
N LYS A 259 11.71 -2.13 -28.57
CA LYS A 259 10.48 -2.18 -29.38
C LYS A 259 9.25 -1.92 -28.51
N HIS A 260 9.22 -2.51 -27.33
CA HIS A 260 8.19 -2.28 -26.32
C HIS A 260 8.82 -1.80 -25.01
N LEU A 261 8.22 -0.80 -24.38
CA LEU A 261 8.65 -0.27 -23.10
C LEU A 261 7.56 -0.50 -22.05
N ILE A 262 7.85 -1.34 -21.05
CA ILE A 262 7.02 -1.47 -19.85
C ILE A 262 7.61 -0.56 -18.77
N SER A 263 6.95 0.58 -18.54
CA SER A 263 7.41 1.56 -17.55
C SER A 263 6.60 1.44 -16.26
N THR A 264 7.27 1.22 -15.13
CA THR A 264 6.63 1.16 -13.82
C THR A 264 7.02 2.30 -12.90
N MET A 265 7.69 3.32 -13.44
CA MET A 265 7.92 4.58 -12.73
C MET A 265 6.60 5.36 -12.58
N GLN A 266 6.66 6.46 -11.84
CA GLN A 266 5.49 7.31 -11.65
C GLN A 266 5.09 7.97 -12.98
N LEU A 267 3.79 7.95 -13.30
CA LEU A 267 3.28 8.43 -14.58
C LEU A 267 3.53 9.92 -14.83
N ASP A 268 3.41 10.74 -13.79
CA ASP A 268 3.76 12.17 -13.83
C ASP A 268 5.24 12.38 -14.20
N PHE A 269 6.16 11.67 -13.53
CA PHE A 269 7.58 11.73 -13.85
C PHE A 269 7.85 11.25 -15.29
N LEU A 270 7.18 10.18 -15.75
CA LEU A 270 7.30 9.72 -17.13
C LEU A 270 6.83 10.79 -18.11
N ILE A 271 5.67 11.40 -17.89
CA ILE A 271 5.12 12.46 -18.76
C ILE A 271 6.04 13.69 -18.80
N ASP A 272 6.70 14.03 -17.70
CA ASP A 272 7.65 15.14 -17.67
C ASP A 272 8.96 14.86 -18.42
N ASN A 273 9.37 13.59 -18.50
CA ASN A 273 10.67 13.17 -19.04
C ASN A 273 10.58 12.40 -20.37
N VAL A 274 9.38 12.22 -20.91
CA VAL A 274 9.17 11.65 -22.24
C VAL A 274 9.19 12.75 -23.30
N LYS A 275 9.92 12.52 -24.38
CA LYS A 275 9.88 13.29 -25.61
C LYS A 275 8.92 12.59 -26.55
N LEU A 276 7.75 13.18 -26.72
CA LEU A 276 6.75 12.70 -27.66
C LEU A 276 6.95 13.38 -29.03
N PRO A 277 6.50 12.74 -30.12
CA PRO A 277 6.40 13.39 -31.42
C PRO A 277 5.55 14.66 -31.41
N ALA A 278 5.75 15.54 -32.39
CA ALA A 278 5.14 16.88 -32.42
C ALA A 278 3.61 16.86 -32.57
N GLU A 279 3.06 15.78 -33.10
CA GLU A 279 1.62 15.54 -33.23
C GLU A 279 0.91 15.27 -31.90
N GLU A 280 1.62 14.84 -30.86
CA GLU A 280 1.06 14.66 -29.53
C GLU A 280 1.06 15.98 -28.77
N ASN A 281 -0.10 16.35 -28.21
CA ASN A 281 -0.25 17.60 -27.46
C ASN A 281 0.32 17.44 -26.04
N HIS A 282 1.64 17.57 -25.90
CA HIS A 282 2.32 17.39 -24.60
C HIS A 282 1.80 18.36 -23.53
N ALA A 283 1.39 19.56 -23.91
CA ALA A 283 0.78 20.52 -22.98
C ALA A 283 -0.55 20.02 -22.40
N GLN A 284 -1.38 19.36 -23.22
CA GLN A 284 -2.62 18.72 -22.76
C GLN A 284 -2.33 17.56 -21.79
N LEU A 285 -1.31 16.74 -22.08
CA LEU A 285 -0.91 15.66 -21.17
C LEU A 285 -0.45 16.21 -19.81
N LYS A 286 0.37 17.27 -19.80
CA LYS A 286 0.80 17.92 -18.56
C LYS A 286 -0.36 18.56 -17.79
N ALA A 287 -1.36 19.13 -18.49
CA ALA A 287 -2.57 19.61 -17.85
C ALA A 287 -3.37 18.47 -17.20
N ALA A 288 -3.55 17.35 -17.91
CA ALA A 288 -4.22 16.16 -17.38
C ALA A 288 -3.51 15.58 -16.14
N VAL A 289 -2.17 15.55 -16.12
CA VAL A 289 -1.39 15.19 -14.92
C VAL A 289 -1.76 16.10 -13.76
N LYS A 290 -1.67 17.43 -13.94
CA LYS A 290 -1.94 18.42 -12.89
C LYS A 290 -3.37 18.35 -12.36
N GLU A 291 -4.34 18.10 -13.23
CA GLU A 291 -5.77 18.09 -12.88
C GLU A 291 -6.22 16.79 -12.22
N GLY A 292 -5.67 15.64 -12.64
CA GLY A 292 -6.17 14.33 -12.23
C GLY A 292 -5.26 13.52 -11.30
N LEU A 293 -3.93 13.65 -11.42
CA LEU A 293 -2.98 12.79 -10.72
C LEU A 293 -2.61 13.37 -9.35
N VAL A 294 -3.51 13.20 -8.38
CA VAL A 294 -3.26 13.57 -6.98
C VAL A 294 -2.61 12.41 -6.25
N SER A 295 -1.63 12.69 -5.39
CA SER A 295 -1.03 11.72 -4.49
C SER A 295 -0.80 12.30 -3.10
N SER A 296 -0.61 11.42 -2.12
CA SER A 296 -0.09 11.77 -0.80
C SER A 296 1.25 11.08 -0.57
N SER A 297 2.12 11.72 0.22
CA SER A 297 3.33 11.07 0.74
C SER A 297 2.99 10.25 1.98
N THR A 298 3.83 9.27 2.30
CA THR A 298 3.69 8.45 3.50
C THR A 298 4.98 8.49 4.30
N HIS A 299 4.88 8.86 5.57
CA HIS A 299 5.93 8.61 6.54
C HIS A 299 5.67 7.25 7.17
N VAL A 300 6.69 6.39 7.13
CA VAL A 300 6.72 5.16 7.91
C VAL A 300 7.59 5.44 9.13
N ILE A 301 7.01 5.19 10.31
CA ILE A 301 7.68 5.36 11.60
C ILE A 301 7.73 4.00 12.27
N GLY A 302 8.93 3.55 12.63
CA GLY A 302 9.14 2.31 13.36
C GLY A 302 9.61 2.58 14.78
N ILE A 303 9.09 1.82 15.75
CA ILE A 303 9.53 1.86 17.15
C ILE A 303 9.84 0.43 17.59
N GLY A 304 11.11 0.19 17.97
CA GLY A 304 11.55 -1.03 18.63
C GLY A 304 11.49 -0.85 20.15
N ILE A 305 10.85 -1.79 20.85
CA ILE A 305 10.52 -1.67 22.27
C ILE A 305 11.06 -2.89 23.02
N ARG A 306 11.71 -2.66 24.17
CA ARG A 306 12.14 -3.73 25.05
C ARG A 306 10.97 -4.28 25.85
N GLY A 307 10.97 -5.58 26.04
CA GLY A 307 10.04 -6.30 26.90
C GLY A 307 9.18 -7.29 26.13
N LYS A 308 8.31 -7.98 26.85
CA LYS A 308 7.33 -8.88 26.25
C LYS A 308 6.17 -8.06 25.69
N LEU A 309 5.63 -8.51 24.56
CA LEU A 309 4.43 -7.92 23.98
C LEU A 309 3.30 -7.89 25.02
N PRO A 310 2.67 -6.72 25.28
CA PRO A 310 1.63 -6.62 26.31
C PRO A 310 0.38 -7.44 25.95
N PRO A 311 -0.29 -8.11 26.93
CA PRO A 311 -1.53 -8.85 26.68
C PRO A 311 -2.67 -8.00 26.09
N ARG A 312 -2.70 -6.69 26.39
CA ARG A 312 -3.67 -5.74 25.80
C ARG A 312 -3.52 -5.60 24.28
N ILE A 313 -2.31 -5.81 23.76
CA ILE A 313 -2.02 -5.82 22.31
C ILE A 313 -2.37 -7.21 21.75
N GLY A 314 -1.81 -8.27 22.33
CA GLY A 314 -2.15 -9.64 21.96
C GLY A 314 -1.86 -9.95 20.49
N ASP A 315 -2.78 -10.64 19.83
CA ASP A 315 -2.70 -11.13 18.45
C ASP A 315 -3.06 -10.10 17.37
N LYS A 316 -3.23 -8.82 17.76
CA LYS A 316 -3.55 -7.74 16.82
C LYS A 316 -2.54 -7.68 15.68
N CYS A 317 -3.03 -7.59 14.45
CA CYS A 317 -2.22 -7.40 13.25
C CYS A 317 -2.02 -5.91 12.98
N TRP A 318 -3.07 -5.22 12.51
CA TRP A 318 -3.07 -3.78 12.27
C TRP A 318 -4.31 -3.10 12.83
N LEU A 319 -4.14 -1.82 13.12
CA LEU A 319 -5.05 -0.99 13.90
C LEU A 319 -5.31 0.32 13.18
N TYR A 320 -6.55 0.80 13.24
CA TYR A 320 -7.00 2.02 12.58
C TYR A 320 -7.33 3.10 13.61
N PHE A 321 -6.97 4.36 13.29
CA PHE A 321 -7.07 5.47 14.24
C PHE A 321 -7.78 6.67 13.60
N PRO A 322 -9.12 6.78 13.70
CA PRO A 322 -9.88 7.94 13.23
C PRO A 322 -9.65 9.20 14.07
N GLU A 323 -9.45 9.08 15.39
CA GLU A 323 -9.38 10.22 16.32
C GLU A 323 -8.07 11.02 16.14
N ASP A 324 -8.06 12.26 16.65
CA ASP A 324 -6.96 13.24 16.53
C ASP A 324 -5.96 13.20 17.69
N ASP A 325 -6.08 12.20 18.58
CA ASP A 325 -5.16 11.94 19.69
C ASP A 325 -3.83 11.30 19.25
N CYS A 326 -3.67 11.02 17.95
CA CYS A 326 -2.45 10.48 17.35
C CYS A 326 -2.31 10.90 15.87
N PRO A 327 -1.08 11.07 15.34
CA PRO A 327 -0.89 11.54 13.96
C PRO A 327 -1.07 10.44 12.90
N PHE A 328 -0.87 9.17 13.28
CA PHE A 328 -0.93 8.03 12.37
C PHE A 328 -2.36 7.59 12.09
N TYR A 329 -2.62 7.16 10.85
CA TYR A 329 -3.91 6.54 10.50
C TYR A 329 -3.92 5.04 10.80
N ARG A 330 -2.73 4.40 10.74
CA ARG A 330 -2.56 2.97 10.94
C ARG A 330 -1.32 2.69 11.80
N ALA A 331 -1.45 1.69 12.67
CA ALA A 331 -0.33 1.06 13.37
C ALA A 331 -0.39 -0.45 13.14
N THR A 332 0.76 -1.07 12.95
CA THR A 332 0.95 -2.51 12.76
C THR A 332 1.84 -3.05 13.87
N ILE A 333 1.43 -4.14 14.51
CA ILE A 333 2.26 -4.85 15.49
C ILE A 333 3.22 -5.74 14.70
N PHE A 334 4.27 -5.14 14.13
CA PHE A 334 5.08 -5.79 13.09
C PHE A 334 5.86 -7.00 13.61
N SER A 335 6.16 -7.03 14.91
CA SER A 335 6.74 -8.19 15.59
C SER A 335 5.80 -9.40 15.67
N ASN A 336 4.47 -9.24 15.53
CA ASN A 336 3.55 -10.37 15.48
C ASN A 336 3.65 -11.15 14.17
N TYR A 337 4.16 -10.53 13.10
CA TYR A 337 4.17 -11.16 11.78
C TYR A 337 5.29 -12.18 11.61
N SER A 338 6.43 -11.94 12.25
CA SER A 338 7.54 -12.88 12.33
C SER A 338 8.43 -12.56 13.54
N PRO A 339 8.92 -13.59 14.28
CA PRO A 339 9.91 -13.40 15.34
C PRO A 339 11.27 -12.88 14.82
N TYR A 340 11.50 -12.93 13.49
CA TYR A 340 12.71 -12.42 12.85
C TYR A 340 12.60 -10.97 12.39
N ASN A 341 11.46 -10.31 12.62
CA ASN A 341 11.32 -8.86 12.40
C ASN A 341 11.95 -8.03 13.53
N CYS A 342 12.39 -8.68 14.59
CA CYS A 342 13.06 -8.08 15.74
C CYS A 342 14.36 -8.83 16.06
N PRO A 343 15.30 -8.18 16.76
CA PRO A 343 16.47 -8.88 17.32
C PRO A 343 16.06 -10.02 18.25
N GLN A 344 16.90 -11.04 18.32
CA GLN A 344 16.70 -12.16 19.24
C GLN A 344 16.87 -11.71 20.70
N ALA A 345 16.28 -12.45 21.64
CA ALA A 345 16.18 -12.02 23.03
C ALA A 345 17.54 -11.85 23.73
N ASP A 346 18.57 -12.57 23.30
CA ASP A 346 19.94 -12.51 23.80
C ASP A 346 20.75 -11.31 23.25
N VAL A 347 20.25 -10.63 22.22
CA VAL A 347 20.87 -9.41 21.70
C VAL A 347 20.78 -8.30 22.74
N LYS A 348 21.91 -7.65 23.03
CA LYS A 348 21.98 -6.54 23.99
C LYS A 348 21.92 -5.20 23.28
N LEU A 349 20.92 -4.39 23.62
CA LEU A 349 20.75 -3.03 23.11
C LEU A 349 20.72 -2.04 24.29
N PRO A 350 21.27 -0.83 24.17
CA PRO A 350 20.99 0.25 25.12
C PRO A 350 19.54 0.73 24.95
N THR A 351 19.00 1.37 25.98
CA THR A 351 17.70 2.05 25.86
C THR A 351 17.94 3.49 25.40
N LEU A 352 17.32 3.89 24.30
CA LEU A 352 17.50 5.21 23.71
C LEU A 352 16.74 6.27 24.51
N GLN A 353 15.48 5.97 24.84
CA GLN A 353 14.61 6.81 25.65
C GLN A 353 13.47 5.99 26.26
N TYR A 354 12.85 6.51 27.32
CA TYR A 354 11.51 6.07 27.69
C TYR A 354 10.49 6.63 26.68
N ALA A 355 9.35 5.97 26.53
CA ALA A 355 8.26 6.46 25.69
C ALA A 355 7.85 7.89 26.06
N ASP A 356 7.76 8.20 27.36
CA ASP A 356 7.61 9.54 27.89
C ASP A 356 8.96 10.04 28.45
N PRO A 357 9.59 11.06 27.81
CA PRO A 357 10.86 11.62 28.28
C PRO A 357 10.82 12.16 29.72
N SER A 358 9.64 12.46 30.27
CA SER A 358 9.51 12.89 31.67
C SER A 358 9.83 11.79 32.69
N LYS A 359 9.91 10.52 32.26
CA LYS A 359 10.37 9.38 33.07
C LYS A 359 11.86 9.40 33.36
N GLY A 360 12.61 10.32 32.75
CA GLY A 360 14.02 10.55 33.00
C GLY A 360 14.91 10.01 31.88
N THR A 361 16.21 9.96 32.15
CA THR A 361 17.21 9.44 31.21
C THR A 361 17.49 7.97 31.52
N PRO A 362 17.30 7.04 30.56
CA PRO A 362 17.62 5.64 30.79
C PRO A 362 19.12 5.42 30.95
N SER A 363 19.53 4.31 31.58
CA SER A 363 20.94 3.90 31.58
C SER A 363 21.41 3.60 30.14
N SER A 364 22.65 3.97 29.83
CA SER A 364 23.33 3.62 28.58
C SER A 364 23.77 2.15 28.53
N ASP A 365 23.64 1.40 29.62
CA ASP A 365 24.02 0.00 29.66
C ASP A 365 23.15 -0.85 28.73
N ALA A 366 23.80 -1.63 27.87
CA ALA A 366 23.10 -2.53 26.97
C ALA A 366 22.48 -3.71 27.75
N LYS A 367 21.18 -3.90 27.58
CA LYS A 367 20.39 -4.96 28.22
C LYS A 367 19.86 -5.92 27.17
N GLU A 368 19.64 -7.17 27.56
CA GLU A 368 18.97 -8.18 26.74
C GLU A 368 17.49 -7.83 26.52
N GLY A 369 16.86 -8.49 25.55
CA GLY A 369 15.45 -8.38 25.25
C GLY A 369 14.55 -9.12 26.27
N PRO A 370 13.41 -9.71 25.83
CA PRO A 370 12.92 -9.78 24.45
C PRO A 370 12.53 -8.41 23.89
N TYR A 371 12.25 -8.37 22.59
CA TYR A 371 11.87 -7.15 21.87
C TYR A 371 10.55 -7.35 21.12
N TRP A 372 9.83 -6.25 20.91
CA TRP A 372 8.67 -6.19 20.02
C TRP A 372 8.70 -4.86 19.26
N SER A 373 7.88 -4.72 18.21
CA SER A 373 7.91 -3.55 17.35
C SER A 373 6.55 -3.08 16.89
N LEU A 374 6.45 -1.75 16.75
CA LEU A 374 5.32 -1.04 16.17
C LEU A 374 5.78 -0.34 14.90
N MET A 375 4.95 -0.43 13.85
CA MET A 375 5.14 0.29 12.60
C MET A 375 3.91 1.14 12.31
N MET A 376 4.09 2.45 12.21
CA MET A 376 3.03 3.44 12.02
C MET A 376 3.15 4.09 10.65
N GLU A 377 2.00 4.52 10.13
CA GLU A 377 1.94 5.29 8.89
C GLU A 377 1.20 6.60 9.10
N VAL A 378 1.82 7.67 8.61
CA VAL A 378 1.28 9.04 8.61
C VAL A 378 1.28 9.56 7.18
N SER A 379 0.13 10.02 6.70
CA SER A 379 0.02 10.65 5.39
C SER A 379 0.38 12.13 5.43
N GLU A 380 0.96 12.63 4.34
CA GLU A 380 1.28 14.05 4.14
C GLU A 380 0.77 14.50 2.76
N SER A 381 0.17 15.68 2.71
CA SER A 381 -0.11 16.42 1.46
C SER A 381 -0.12 17.93 1.75
N HIS A 382 -0.34 18.75 0.71
CA HIS A 382 -0.56 20.18 0.89
C HIS A 382 -1.81 20.53 1.75
N LEU A 383 -2.76 19.59 1.89
CA LEU A 383 -3.96 19.75 2.74
C LEU A 383 -3.78 19.17 4.15
N LYS A 384 -2.73 18.37 4.36
CA LYS A 384 -2.39 17.77 5.65
C LYS A 384 -0.85 17.78 5.79
N PRO A 385 -0.25 18.95 6.09
CA PRO A 385 1.20 19.05 6.25
C PRO A 385 1.66 18.24 7.46
N VAL A 386 2.92 17.79 7.41
CA VAL A 386 3.59 17.06 8.48
C VAL A 386 4.94 17.72 8.72
N ASP A 387 5.27 18.00 9.99
CA ASP A 387 6.61 18.45 10.36
C ASP A 387 7.51 17.22 10.55
N ALA A 388 8.46 17.05 9.63
CA ALA A 388 9.39 15.92 9.66
C ALA A 388 10.30 15.92 10.90
N GLN A 389 10.50 17.06 11.58
CA GLN A 389 11.33 17.15 12.78
C GLN A 389 10.61 16.63 14.02
N THR A 390 9.29 16.78 14.10
CA THR A 390 8.51 16.43 15.30
C THR A 390 7.72 15.13 15.14
N ILE A 391 7.48 14.67 13.91
CA ILE A 391 6.55 13.56 13.65
C ILE A 391 6.91 12.25 14.37
N LEU A 392 8.19 11.97 14.61
CA LEU A 392 8.62 10.80 15.39
C LEU A 392 8.15 10.93 16.85
N ALA A 393 8.39 12.07 17.49
CA ALA A 393 7.98 12.33 18.87
C ALA A 393 6.45 12.39 19.01
N GLU A 394 5.76 13.03 18.07
CA GLU A 394 4.29 13.06 18.02
C GLU A 394 3.71 11.66 17.84
N THR A 395 4.37 10.80 17.06
CA THR A 395 3.96 9.40 16.87
C THR A 395 4.12 8.61 18.17
N ILE A 396 5.24 8.74 18.87
CA ILE A 396 5.47 8.10 20.17
C ILE A 396 4.41 8.56 21.19
N GLN A 397 4.14 9.86 21.26
CA GLN A 397 3.08 10.41 22.10
C GLN A 397 1.70 9.85 21.72
N GLY A 398 1.41 9.74 20.42
CA GLY A 398 0.19 9.11 19.92
C GLY A 398 0.07 7.64 20.35
N CYS A 399 1.17 6.89 20.39
CA CYS A 399 1.18 5.52 20.91
C CYS A 399 0.86 5.45 22.42
N ILE A 400 1.26 6.45 23.21
CA ILE A 400 0.89 6.57 24.63
C ILE A 400 -0.60 6.91 24.76
N ASN A 401 -1.07 7.94 24.04
CA ASN A 401 -2.46 8.40 24.07
C ASN A 401 -3.43 7.26 23.73
N THR A 402 -3.08 6.45 22.75
CA THR A 402 -3.87 5.31 22.27
C THR A 402 -3.64 4.02 23.07
N GLN A 403 -2.80 4.06 24.11
CA GLN A 403 -2.46 2.93 24.99
C GLN A 403 -1.81 1.74 24.25
N LEU A 404 -1.14 2.01 23.12
CA LEU A 404 -0.29 1.02 22.45
C LEU A 404 0.94 0.73 23.33
N ILE A 405 1.56 1.78 23.86
CA ILE A 405 2.71 1.71 24.77
C ILE A 405 2.38 2.41 26.09
N ASN A 406 3.07 2.03 27.16
CA ASN A 406 3.07 2.74 28.43
C ASN A 406 4.13 3.85 28.43
N ALA A 407 3.97 4.85 29.29
CA ALA A 407 4.90 5.97 29.39
C ALA A 407 6.33 5.57 29.79
N ASP A 408 6.48 4.47 30.55
CA ASP A 408 7.74 3.92 31.02
C ASP A 408 8.29 2.79 30.14
N ASP A 409 7.63 2.47 29.00
CA ASP A 409 8.17 1.50 28.05
C ASP A 409 9.51 2.00 27.49
N GLU A 410 10.48 1.09 27.39
CA GLU A 410 11.84 1.39 26.94
C GLU A 410 11.95 1.28 25.42
N ILE A 411 12.17 2.40 24.74
CA ILE A 411 12.41 2.45 23.30
C ILE A 411 13.90 2.18 23.05
N VAL A 412 14.18 1.18 22.22
CA VAL A 412 15.56 0.72 21.91
C VAL A 412 15.94 0.94 20.46
N SER A 413 14.98 1.25 19.59
CA SER A 413 15.24 1.57 18.18
C SER A 413 14.13 2.47 17.66
N THR A 414 14.48 3.39 16.76
CA THR A 414 13.54 4.24 16.06
C THR A 414 13.88 4.28 14.58
N TYR A 415 12.85 4.30 13.74
CA TYR A 415 12.97 4.41 12.29
C TYR A 415 12.04 5.49 11.78
N HIS A 416 12.49 6.27 10.81
CA HIS A 416 11.65 7.22 10.08
C HIS A 416 12.12 7.34 8.63
N ARG A 417 11.19 7.13 7.69
CA ARG A 417 11.44 7.41 6.28
C ARG A 417 10.18 7.95 5.63
N LYS A 418 10.34 8.99 4.82
CA LYS A 418 9.29 9.55 3.95
C LYS A 418 9.38 8.93 2.57
N PHE A 419 8.23 8.50 2.06
CA PHE A 419 8.06 8.01 0.69
C PHE A 419 7.17 8.98 -0.08
N THR A 420 7.71 9.49 -1.19
CA THR A 420 6.99 10.38 -2.10
C THR A 420 7.04 9.80 -3.51
N PRO A 421 5.88 9.49 -4.10
CA PRO A 421 4.54 9.41 -3.53
C PRO A 421 4.33 8.10 -2.76
N GLY A 422 3.40 8.11 -1.80
CA GLY A 422 2.98 6.96 -1.00
C GLY A 422 1.64 6.35 -1.48
N TYR A 423 0.61 7.18 -1.68
CA TYR A 423 -0.69 6.74 -2.22
C TYR A 423 -1.08 7.49 -3.50
N PRO A 424 -1.51 6.77 -4.57
CA PRO A 424 -2.19 7.39 -5.71
C PRO A 424 -3.64 7.68 -5.32
N THR A 425 -3.95 8.94 -5.07
CA THR A 425 -5.28 9.34 -4.59
C THR A 425 -6.32 9.17 -5.70
N PRO A 426 -7.46 8.51 -5.45
CA PRO A 426 -8.57 8.42 -6.39
C PRO A 426 -9.33 9.76 -6.45
N SER A 427 -8.67 10.80 -6.99
CA SER A 427 -9.24 12.14 -7.15
C SER A 427 -10.41 12.13 -8.14
N LEU A 428 -11.25 13.16 -8.11
CA LEU A 428 -12.37 13.31 -9.04
C LEU A 428 -11.94 13.31 -10.51
N GLY A 429 -10.81 13.95 -10.83
CA GLY A 429 -10.28 14.08 -12.20
C GLY A 429 -9.44 12.89 -12.68
N ARG A 430 -9.11 11.93 -11.80
CA ARG A 430 -8.15 10.84 -12.09
C ARG A 430 -8.49 10.07 -13.37
N ASP A 431 -9.71 9.57 -13.49
CA ASP A 431 -10.06 8.66 -14.60
C ASP A 431 -10.04 9.39 -15.95
N ALA A 432 -10.46 10.65 -15.98
CA ALA A 432 -10.39 11.48 -17.19
C ALA A 432 -8.94 11.75 -17.60
N ALA A 433 -8.05 12.01 -16.63
CA ALA A 433 -6.63 12.15 -16.89
C ALA A 433 -6.04 10.84 -17.42
N LEU A 434 -6.30 9.69 -16.79
CA LEU A 434 -5.80 8.40 -17.23
C LEU A 434 -6.30 8.00 -18.62
N ALA A 435 -7.55 8.31 -18.97
CA ALA A 435 -8.12 8.10 -20.30
C ALA A 435 -7.43 8.93 -21.39
N THR A 436 -6.75 10.02 -21.00
CA THR A 436 -5.93 10.84 -21.91
C THR A 436 -4.48 10.35 -21.95
N LEU A 437 -3.89 10.07 -20.79
CA LEU A 437 -2.46 9.81 -20.63
C LEU A 437 -2.03 8.43 -21.13
N LEU A 438 -2.74 7.37 -20.73
CA LEU A 438 -2.31 6.00 -21.03
C LEU A 438 -2.37 5.68 -22.53
N PRO A 439 -3.44 6.04 -23.28
CA PRO A 439 -3.47 5.80 -24.71
C PRO A 439 -2.44 6.60 -25.49
N ALA A 440 -2.11 7.83 -25.05
CA ALA A 440 -1.09 8.65 -25.70
C ALA A 440 0.30 8.00 -25.63
N LEU A 441 0.62 7.33 -24.53
CA LEU A 441 1.86 6.55 -24.38
C LEU A 441 1.82 5.25 -25.19
N GLU A 442 0.69 4.53 -25.17
CA GLU A 442 0.57 3.22 -25.84
C GLU A 442 0.69 3.32 -27.37
N LYS A 443 0.32 4.45 -27.99
CA LYS A 443 0.58 4.72 -29.42
C LYS A 443 2.06 4.63 -29.82
N HIS A 444 2.96 4.76 -28.86
CA HIS A 444 4.41 4.72 -29.04
C HIS A 444 5.05 3.51 -28.34
N ASP A 445 4.29 2.43 -28.17
CA ASP A 445 4.72 1.18 -27.55
C ASP A 445 5.18 1.34 -26.08
N ILE A 446 4.69 2.37 -25.39
CA ILE A 446 4.98 2.63 -23.97
C ILE A 446 3.78 2.24 -23.10
N TYR A 447 3.97 1.21 -22.28
CA TYR A 447 2.98 0.69 -21.34
C TYR A 447 3.32 1.15 -19.92
N SER A 448 2.73 2.27 -19.48
CA SER A 448 2.87 2.76 -18.11
C SER A 448 1.94 2.03 -17.15
N ARG A 449 2.49 1.30 -16.17
CA ARG A 449 1.74 0.33 -15.34
C ARG A 449 2.23 0.27 -13.90
N GLY A 450 1.39 -0.26 -13.00
CA GLY A 450 1.68 -0.42 -11.57
C GLY A 450 1.11 0.70 -10.71
N ARG A 451 1.32 0.64 -9.39
CA ARG A 451 0.70 1.55 -8.39
C ARG A 451 0.69 3.02 -8.82
N PHE A 452 1.82 3.54 -9.29
CA PHE A 452 1.95 4.91 -9.79
C PHE A 452 2.14 5.02 -11.30
N GLY A 453 2.40 3.91 -12.01
CA GLY A 453 2.44 3.92 -13.47
C GLY A 453 1.05 3.96 -14.11
N SER A 454 0.04 3.36 -13.46
CA SER A 454 -1.37 3.45 -13.86
C SER A 454 -2.24 4.26 -12.89
N TRP A 455 -1.71 4.63 -11.71
CA TRP A 455 -2.37 5.52 -10.72
C TRP A 455 -3.72 5.02 -10.16
N LYS A 456 -4.04 3.73 -10.32
CA LYS A 456 -5.30 3.13 -9.82
C LYS A 456 -5.06 2.39 -8.51
N TYR A 457 -5.40 3.02 -7.39
CA TYR A 457 -5.25 2.43 -6.05
C TYR A 457 -5.99 1.10 -5.89
N GLU A 458 -7.18 0.98 -6.48
CA GLU A 458 -8.02 -0.22 -6.40
C GLU A 458 -7.31 -1.49 -6.90
N VAL A 459 -6.34 -1.33 -7.81
CA VAL A 459 -5.44 -2.37 -8.34
C VAL A 459 -3.97 -2.02 -8.08
N GLY A 460 -3.70 -1.41 -6.93
CA GLY A 460 -2.37 -0.96 -6.50
C GLY A 460 -1.73 -1.79 -5.40
N ASN A 461 -2.27 -2.97 -5.07
CA ASN A 461 -1.60 -3.92 -4.16
C ASN A 461 -0.48 -4.68 -4.90
N GLN A 462 0.24 -5.52 -4.17
CA GLN A 462 1.36 -6.32 -4.69
C GLN A 462 0.95 -7.30 -5.79
N ASP A 463 -0.14 -8.03 -5.61
CA ASP A 463 -0.65 -9.01 -6.57
C ASP A 463 -1.20 -8.34 -7.82
N HIS A 464 -2.01 -7.28 -7.65
CA HIS A 464 -2.47 -6.44 -8.77
C HIS A 464 -1.32 -5.78 -9.52
N SER A 465 -0.34 -5.24 -8.79
CA SER A 465 0.81 -4.56 -9.41
C SER A 465 1.60 -5.54 -10.26
N SER A 466 1.84 -6.76 -9.76
CA SER A 466 2.48 -7.82 -10.54
C SER A 466 1.63 -8.17 -11.76
N ALA A 467 0.30 -8.21 -11.60
CA ALA A 467 -0.64 -8.48 -12.68
C ALA A 467 -0.60 -7.47 -13.81
N LEU A 468 -0.58 -6.19 -13.46
CA LEU A 468 -0.39 -5.11 -14.41
C LEU A 468 0.92 -5.27 -15.20
N GLY A 469 1.95 -5.90 -14.62
CA GLY A 469 3.21 -6.21 -15.28
C GLY A 469 3.09 -7.32 -16.33
N TRP A 470 2.61 -8.50 -15.93
CA TRP A 470 2.50 -9.62 -16.87
C TRP A 470 1.41 -9.41 -17.93
N GLU A 471 0.33 -8.71 -17.60
CA GLU A 471 -0.72 -8.37 -18.56
C GLU A 471 -0.21 -7.38 -19.60
N ALA A 472 0.61 -6.40 -19.21
CA ALA A 472 1.23 -5.47 -20.16
C ALA A 472 2.20 -6.15 -21.11
N VAL A 473 2.95 -7.15 -20.64
CA VAL A 473 3.78 -8.01 -21.50
C VAL A 473 2.91 -8.77 -22.50
N ASN A 474 1.81 -9.38 -22.04
CA ASN A 474 0.91 -10.09 -22.95
C ASN A 474 0.22 -9.12 -23.94
N ARG A 475 -0.10 -7.90 -23.51
CA ARG A 475 -0.66 -6.86 -24.38
C ARG A 475 0.34 -6.47 -25.47
N ALA A 476 1.58 -6.20 -25.10
CA ALA A 476 2.64 -5.78 -26.01
C ALA A 476 3.01 -6.88 -27.03
N LEU A 477 3.15 -8.12 -26.57
CA LEU A 477 3.66 -9.22 -27.41
C LEU A 477 2.55 -10.05 -28.08
N LEU A 478 1.38 -10.16 -27.45
CA LEU A 478 0.31 -11.08 -27.86
C LEU A 478 -1.01 -10.36 -28.17
N GLY A 479 -1.09 -9.04 -27.96
CA GLY A 479 -2.30 -8.25 -28.21
C GLY A 479 -3.46 -8.50 -27.24
N THR A 480 -3.25 -9.21 -26.13
CA THR A 480 -4.33 -9.59 -25.21
C THR A 480 -4.84 -8.40 -24.38
N PRO A 481 -6.13 -8.36 -23.98
CA PRO A 481 -6.66 -7.33 -23.08
C PRO A 481 -6.02 -7.34 -21.68
N GLU A 482 -5.91 -6.17 -21.06
CA GLU A 482 -5.39 -5.99 -19.70
C GLU A 482 -6.53 -5.87 -18.68
N LEU A 483 -7.01 -7.01 -18.20
CA LEU A 483 -8.19 -7.10 -17.34
C LEU A 483 -8.00 -6.39 -15.99
N THR A 484 -6.81 -6.49 -15.39
CA THR A 484 -6.51 -5.82 -14.12
C THR A 484 -6.54 -4.30 -14.27
N LEU A 485 -6.02 -3.76 -15.37
CA LEU A 485 -6.03 -2.32 -15.64
C LEU A 485 -7.45 -1.81 -15.93
N LEU A 486 -8.17 -2.53 -16.79
CA LEU A 486 -9.41 -2.06 -17.39
C LEU A 486 -10.65 -2.39 -16.56
N ASN A 487 -10.65 -3.51 -15.83
CA ASN A 487 -11.82 -4.03 -15.11
C ASN A 487 -11.50 -4.41 -13.65
N PRO A 488 -11.17 -3.45 -12.76
CA PRO A 488 -10.87 -3.72 -11.35
C PRO A 488 -11.92 -4.56 -10.62
N ASP A 489 -13.21 -4.25 -10.80
CA ASP A 489 -14.29 -4.98 -10.12
C ASP A 489 -14.36 -6.45 -10.57
N TRP A 490 -14.08 -6.71 -11.86
CA TRP A 490 -14.10 -8.07 -12.38
C TRP A 490 -12.96 -8.90 -11.82
N VAL A 491 -11.73 -8.37 -11.77
CA VAL A 491 -10.58 -9.13 -11.25
C VAL A 491 -10.65 -9.31 -9.73
N ASN A 492 -11.24 -8.36 -9.00
CA ASN A 492 -11.37 -8.41 -7.55
C ASN A 492 -12.50 -9.35 -7.13
N GLY A 493 -13.64 -9.33 -7.83
CA GLY A 493 -14.80 -10.15 -7.50
C GLY A 493 -14.65 -11.64 -7.80
N ARG A 494 -13.45 -12.10 -8.17
CA ARG A 494 -13.17 -13.50 -8.48
C ARG A 494 -11.74 -13.90 -8.14
N ARG A 495 -11.52 -15.21 -8.13
CA ARG A 495 -10.19 -15.80 -8.22
C ARG A 495 -9.85 -16.09 -9.68
N ASN A 496 -8.70 -15.61 -10.13
CA ASN A 496 -8.22 -15.72 -11.51
C ASN A 496 -7.24 -16.90 -11.60
N HIS A 497 -7.61 -17.96 -12.31
CA HIS A 497 -6.91 -19.25 -12.33
C HIS A 497 -6.34 -19.64 -13.70
N GLU A 498 -6.69 -18.88 -14.74
CA GLU A 498 -6.45 -19.22 -16.14
C GLU A 498 -4.97 -19.16 -16.50
N LEU A 499 -4.24 -18.16 -15.98
CA LEU A 499 -2.81 -18.00 -16.21
C LEU A 499 -2.02 -18.69 -15.07
N ARG A 500 -1.04 -19.52 -15.44
CA ARG A 500 -0.18 -20.31 -14.53
C ARG A 500 1.29 -20.08 -14.84
N LEU A 501 2.16 -20.23 -13.84
CA LEU A 501 3.62 -20.05 -14.04
C LEU A 501 4.32 -21.28 -14.62
N ASN A 502 3.71 -22.47 -14.61
CA ASN A 502 4.07 -23.64 -15.40
C ASN A 502 2.87 -24.58 -15.53
#